data_AF-A0A431ITI9-F1
#
_entry.id   AF-A0A431ITI9-F1
#
_cell.length_a   1.000
_cell.length_b   1.000
_cell.length_c   1.000
_cell.angle_alpha   90.00
_cell.angle_beta   90.00
_cell.angle_gamma   90.00
#
_symmetry.space_group_name_H-M   'P 1'
#
loop_
_entity.id
_entity.type
_entity.pdbx_description
1 polymer ?
#
loop_
_entity_poly.entity_id
_entity_poly.type
_entity_poly.pdbx_seq_one_letter_code
_entity_poly.pdbx_strand_id
1 'polypeptide(L)'
;MKKSHYVPILVSVLLSACSSGSNTQNTSSVNNSQLAEYKAQLKYTTSITSGAVLGNPAATRQQSFVSPTRGVILNSIRVTLFNSTNCSYGTESQVITMNGGAGVLFPAGTYTSTAASNLSLASRFSGESVAAFAASSVRFDYGYNAVGDQESGWVSADCIESGIGNFDPNPPEVCTNDQPCGFNSLQIVALPESFVPAIFVTESQFTGNLQAEASTRNPSGTFNGLTGADYLCQTDSNLPSRGAGSLWRALVYNNSSTTTNINYYRSDYNTLIAKATGENLTFISSEGDYSLINSIGIAPALVVWTGLSTNSVTTCQGWTDSTSSDGLVGLSTAATTDWGVVTPMSCGSSQHLYCVQQTN
;
A
#
# COMPACT_ATOMS: atom_id res chain seq x y z
N MET A 1 -7.59 -48.08 -33.01
CA MET A 1 -6.88 -46.77 -33.06
C MET A 1 -7.69 -45.80 -33.91
N LYS A 2 -8.43 -44.88 -33.28
CA LYS A 2 -9.07 -43.73 -33.93
C LYS A 2 -8.56 -42.49 -33.22
N LYS A 3 -7.76 -41.68 -33.91
CA LYS A 3 -7.34 -40.35 -33.44
C LYS A 3 -8.50 -39.40 -33.67
N SER A 4 -9.04 -38.80 -32.60
CA SER A 4 -9.97 -37.68 -32.69
C SER A 4 -9.17 -36.41 -32.41
N HIS A 5 -9.08 -35.55 -33.42
CA HIS A 5 -8.45 -34.23 -33.31
C HIS A 5 -9.45 -33.27 -32.67
N TYR A 6 -9.13 -32.74 -31.49
CA TYR A 6 -9.88 -31.64 -30.89
C TYR A 6 -9.31 -30.31 -31.42
N VAL A 7 -10.18 -29.51 -32.04
CA VAL A 7 -9.92 -28.13 -32.45
C VAL A 7 -10.40 -27.21 -31.33
N PRO A 8 -9.57 -26.34 -30.74
CA PRO A 8 -10.03 -25.37 -29.76
C PRO A 8 -10.74 -24.20 -30.47
N ILE A 9 -12.02 -23.99 -30.14
CA ILE A 9 -12.80 -22.84 -30.59
C ILE A 9 -12.47 -21.67 -29.66
N LEU A 10 -11.70 -20.71 -30.16
CA LEU A 10 -11.58 -19.37 -29.59
C LEU A 10 -12.94 -18.65 -29.73
N VAL A 11 -13.63 -18.45 -28.62
CA VAL A 11 -14.81 -17.57 -28.57
C VAL A 11 -14.32 -16.14 -28.36
N SER A 12 -14.24 -15.39 -29.46
CA SER A 12 -14.08 -13.94 -29.43
C SER A 12 -15.38 -13.31 -28.92
N VAL A 13 -15.37 -12.77 -27.70
CA VAL A 13 -16.47 -11.95 -27.18
C VAL A 13 -16.32 -10.55 -27.80
N LEU A 14 -17.02 -10.30 -28.90
CA LEU A 14 -17.27 -8.97 -29.42
C LEU A 14 -18.32 -8.29 -28.52
N LEU A 15 -17.88 -7.36 -27.67
CA LEU A 15 -18.77 -6.41 -27.02
C LEU A 15 -19.27 -5.41 -28.07
N SER A 16 -20.51 -5.55 -28.51
CA SER A 16 -21.20 -4.54 -29.32
C SER A 16 -21.51 -3.32 -28.47
N ALA A 17 -20.75 -2.24 -28.68
CA ALA A 17 -21.14 -0.90 -28.24
C ALA A 17 -22.32 -0.41 -29.10
N CYS A 18 -23.51 -0.36 -28.50
CA CYS A 18 -24.60 0.43 -29.04
C CYS A 18 -24.48 1.87 -28.53
N SER A 19 -24.00 2.76 -29.38
CA SER A 19 -24.33 4.18 -29.28
C SER A 19 -24.51 4.74 -30.69
N SER A 20 -25.75 4.74 -31.16
CA SER A 20 -26.19 5.53 -32.32
C SER A 20 -26.24 7.00 -31.92
N GLY A 21 -25.41 7.82 -32.56
CA GLY A 21 -25.37 9.26 -32.37
C GLY A 21 -24.11 9.85 -33.00
N SER A 22 -24.16 10.06 -34.32
CA SER A 22 -23.11 10.74 -35.07
C SER A 22 -22.94 12.18 -34.57
N ASN A 23 -21.83 12.47 -33.89
CA ASN A 23 -21.33 13.82 -33.73
C ASN A 23 -19.81 13.79 -33.88
N THR A 24 -19.33 14.31 -35.00
CA THR A 24 -17.92 14.58 -35.26
C THR A 24 -17.45 15.71 -34.33
N GLN A 25 -16.95 15.34 -33.16
CA GLN A 25 -16.08 16.18 -32.34
C GLN A 25 -14.77 15.44 -32.08
N ASN A 26 -13.66 16.17 -32.23
CA ASN A 26 -12.28 15.74 -32.05
C ASN A 26 -12.13 14.52 -31.14
N THR A 27 -11.65 13.41 -31.71
CA THR A 27 -11.30 12.20 -30.97
C THR A 27 -10.12 12.50 -30.06
N SER A 28 -10.40 13.01 -28.87
CA SER A 28 -9.53 12.84 -27.71
C SER A 28 -9.27 11.34 -27.60
N SER A 29 -8.01 10.92 -27.57
CA SER A 29 -7.64 9.51 -27.46
C SER A 29 -8.39 8.89 -26.27
N VAL A 30 -9.35 8.00 -26.55
CA VAL A 30 -10.03 7.25 -25.50
C VAL A 30 -8.98 6.34 -24.88
N ASN A 31 -8.66 6.54 -23.60
CA ASN A 31 -7.71 5.68 -22.90
C ASN A 31 -8.35 4.28 -22.80
N ASN A 32 -7.83 3.31 -23.56
CA ASN A 32 -8.32 1.92 -23.60
C ASN A 32 -7.50 1.00 -22.67
N SER A 33 -6.97 1.53 -21.56
CA SER A 33 -6.19 0.74 -20.62
C SER A 33 -7.07 -0.18 -19.77
N GLN A 34 -6.46 -1.19 -19.14
CA GLN A 34 -7.15 -2.11 -18.22
C GLN A 34 -7.87 -1.36 -17.08
N LEU A 35 -7.27 -0.28 -16.58
CA LEU A 35 -7.89 0.56 -15.56
C LEU A 35 -9.10 1.34 -16.10
N ALA A 36 -9.03 1.83 -17.34
CA ALA A 36 -10.15 2.54 -17.96
C ALA A 36 -11.33 1.59 -18.24
N GLU A 37 -11.04 0.36 -18.68
CA GLU A 37 -12.03 -0.71 -18.81
C GLU A 37 -12.68 -1.03 -17.46
N TYR A 38 -11.88 -1.23 -16.41
CA TYR A 38 -12.41 -1.51 -15.07
C TYR A 38 -13.28 -0.35 -14.56
N LYS A 39 -12.82 0.90 -14.72
CA LYS A 39 -13.61 2.09 -14.38
C LYS A 39 -14.97 2.11 -15.06
N ALA A 40 -15.05 1.72 -16.33
CA ALA A 40 -16.32 1.71 -17.09
C ALA A 40 -17.33 0.68 -16.55
N GLN A 41 -16.88 -0.32 -15.79
CA GLN A 41 -17.73 -1.32 -15.15
C GLN A 41 -18.21 -0.92 -13.74
N LEU A 42 -17.64 0.13 -13.16
CA LEU A 42 -18.01 0.62 -11.83
C LEU A 42 -19.28 1.47 -11.90
N LYS A 43 -20.14 1.31 -10.91
CA LYS A 43 -21.28 2.21 -10.72
C LYS A 43 -20.76 3.53 -10.17
N TYR A 44 -21.02 4.62 -10.89
CA TYR A 44 -20.68 5.97 -10.48
C TYR A 44 -21.88 6.69 -9.87
N THR A 45 -21.67 7.40 -8.77
CA THR A 45 -22.64 8.32 -8.19
C THR A 45 -21.97 9.66 -7.88
N THR A 46 -22.65 10.76 -8.18
CA THR A 46 -22.15 12.13 -7.96
C THR A 46 -22.09 12.52 -6.48
N SER A 47 -22.71 11.74 -5.59
CA SER A 47 -22.67 11.99 -4.15
C SER A 47 -21.29 11.63 -3.60
N ILE A 48 -20.61 12.62 -3.04
CA ILE A 48 -19.38 12.45 -2.25
C ILE A 48 -19.84 12.07 -0.83
N THR A 49 -20.22 10.82 -0.64
CA THR A 49 -20.75 10.35 0.64
C THR A 49 -20.17 8.99 0.95
N SER A 50 -19.37 8.90 2.01
CA SER A 50 -18.94 7.62 2.58
C SER A 50 -20.11 6.78 3.12
N GLY A 51 -21.29 7.38 3.33
CA GLY A 51 -22.44 6.72 3.98
C GLY A 51 -23.68 6.43 3.11
N ALA A 52 -23.82 6.96 1.89
CA ALA A 52 -25.09 6.83 1.14
C ALA A 52 -25.25 5.53 0.34
N VAL A 53 -24.22 4.66 0.29
CA VAL A 53 -24.29 3.34 -0.37
C VAL A 53 -25.04 2.31 0.50
N LEU A 54 -25.35 2.62 1.76
CA LEU A 54 -25.78 1.70 2.82
C LEU A 54 -27.27 1.28 2.83
N GLY A 55 -28.07 1.68 1.83
CA GLY A 55 -29.52 1.42 1.83
C GLY A 55 -29.96 0.06 1.29
N ASN A 56 -29.06 -0.75 0.71
CA ASN A 56 -29.38 -2.04 0.12
C ASN A 56 -28.58 -3.15 0.82
N PRO A 57 -29.18 -4.21 1.36
CA PRO A 57 -28.47 -5.38 1.88
C PRO A 57 -27.52 -6.02 0.85
N ALA A 58 -27.79 -5.91 -0.45
CA ALA A 58 -26.86 -6.33 -1.51
C ALA A 58 -25.64 -5.40 -1.65
N ALA A 59 -25.68 -4.19 -1.08
CA ALA A 59 -24.57 -3.25 -1.04
C ALA A 59 -23.55 -3.58 0.07
N THR A 60 -23.84 -4.51 0.99
CA THR A 60 -22.87 -4.97 2.00
C THR A 60 -21.77 -5.85 1.42
N ARG A 61 -21.79 -6.09 0.10
CA ARG A 61 -20.94 -7.05 -0.61
C ARG A 61 -20.13 -6.41 -1.74
N GLN A 62 -19.94 -5.10 -1.69
CA GLN A 62 -19.29 -4.34 -2.75
C GLN A 62 -18.11 -3.55 -2.18
N GLN A 63 -17.12 -3.33 -3.03
CA GLN A 63 -15.99 -2.45 -2.78
C GLN A 63 -16.35 -1.06 -3.35
N SER A 64 -16.10 -0.01 -2.58
CA SER A 64 -16.27 1.37 -3.07
C SER A 64 -15.08 2.26 -2.71
N PHE A 65 -14.85 3.27 -3.54
CA PHE A 65 -13.96 4.36 -3.18
C PHE A 65 -14.58 5.71 -3.56
N VAL A 66 -14.27 6.71 -2.75
CA VAL A 66 -14.70 8.09 -2.95
C VAL A 66 -13.55 8.87 -3.55
N SER A 67 -13.74 9.37 -4.76
CA SER A 67 -12.85 10.31 -5.41
C SER A 67 -13.03 11.72 -4.81
N PRO A 68 -11.94 12.44 -4.50
CA PRO A 68 -12.01 13.74 -3.85
C PRO A 68 -12.70 14.80 -4.73
N THR A 69 -13.01 15.98 -4.15
CA THR A 69 -13.81 17.03 -4.82
C THR A 69 -13.20 17.52 -6.14
N ARG A 70 -11.87 17.46 -6.28
CA ARG A 70 -11.17 17.83 -7.52
C ARG A 70 -11.02 16.67 -8.52
N GLY A 71 -11.51 15.49 -8.17
CA GLY A 71 -11.20 14.24 -8.84
C GLY A 71 -9.77 13.77 -8.51
N VAL A 72 -9.46 12.53 -8.92
CA VAL A 72 -8.14 11.93 -8.77
C VAL A 72 -7.70 11.30 -10.10
N ILE A 73 -6.41 11.37 -10.41
CA ILE A 73 -5.82 10.65 -11.55
C ILE A 73 -5.05 9.47 -10.98
N LEU A 74 -5.52 8.25 -11.26
CA LEU A 74 -4.85 7.03 -10.84
C LEU A 74 -4.06 6.43 -12.00
N ASN A 75 -2.82 6.03 -11.73
CA ASN A 75 -1.99 5.35 -12.71
C ASN A 75 -2.29 3.86 -12.79
N SER A 76 -2.83 3.28 -11.71
CA SER A 76 -3.12 1.86 -11.60
C SER A 76 -4.03 1.59 -10.42
N ILE A 77 -4.73 0.45 -10.46
CA ILE A 77 -5.34 -0.17 -9.29
C ILE A 77 -4.76 -1.57 -9.20
N ARG A 78 -4.15 -1.89 -8.07
CA ARG A 78 -3.66 -3.23 -7.75
C ARG A 78 -4.62 -3.92 -6.81
N VAL A 79 -4.94 -5.17 -7.12
CA VAL A 79 -5.78 -6.02 -6.27
C VAL A 79 -4.96 -7.23 -5.88
N THR A 80 -4.79 -7.42 -4.59
CA THR A 80 -4.00 -8.50 -4.00
C THR A 80 -4.91 -9.44 -3.24
N LEU A 81 -4.76 -10.74 -3.51
CA LEU A 81 -5.37 -11.82 -2.77
C LEU A 81 -4.38 -12.34 -1.72
N PHE A 82 -4.89 -12.71 -0.55
CA PHE A 82 -4.07 -13.20 0.56
C PHE A 82 -4.58 -14.53 1.09
N ASN A 83 -3.65 -15.34 1.62
CA ASN A 83 -3.94 -16.56 2.37
C ASN A 83 -4.18 -16.29 3.88
N SER A 84 -4.03 -15.04 4.32
CA SER A 84 -4.43 -14.57 5.65
C SER A 84 -5.79 -13.89 5.60
N THR A 85 -6.47 -13.77 6.73
CA THR A 85 -7.76 -13.08 6.86
C THR A 85 -7.63 -11.56 7.02
N ASN A 86 -6.41 -11.06 7.22
CA ASN A 86 -6.12 -9.67 7.57
C ASN A 86 -5.12 -9.00 6.60
N CYS A 87 -4.95 -9.55 5.39
CA CYS A 87 -4.04 -9.02 4.37
C CYS A 87 -2.60 -8.85 4.86
N SER A 88 -2.12 -9.78 5.69
CA SER A 88 -0.77 -9.77 6.24
C SER A 88 0.28 -9.86 5.15
N TYR A 89 1.35 -9.08 5.30
CA TYR A 89 2.51 -9.13 4.41
C TYR A 89 3.14 -10.53 4.38
N GLY A 90 3.62 -10.96 3.22
CA GLY A 90 4.21 -12.28 2.99
C GLY A 90 3.18 -13.40 2.83
N THR A 91 1.88 -13.08 2.91
CA THR A 91 0.79 -14.05 2.67
C THR A 91 0.06 -13.81 1.36
N GLU A 92 0.59 -12.94 0.51
CA GLU A 92 0.08 -12.67 -0.84
C GLU A 92 0.07 -13.97 -1.65
N SER A 93 -1.08 -14.32 -2.22
CA SER A 93 -1.24 -15.52 -3.04
C SER A 93 -1.26 -15.20 -4.53
N GLN A 94 -1.97 -14.13 -4.92
CA GLN A 94 -1.98 -13.61 -6.28
C GLN A 94 -2.15 -12.09 -6.27
N VAL A 95 -1.65 -11.46 -7.32
CA VAL A 95 -1.72 -10.01 -7.51
C VAL A 95 -2.10 -9.74 -8.96
N ILE A 96 -3.05 -8.84 -9.18
CA ILE A 96 -3.24 -8.21 -10.48
C ILE A 96 -3.03 -6.70 -10.35
N THR A 97 -2.48 -6.10 -11.40
CA THR A 97 -2.37 -4.65 -11.51
C THR A 97 -3.04 -4.20 -12.79
N MET A 98 -4.14 -3.45 -12.65
CA MET A 98 -4.85 -2.83 -13.76
C MET A 98 -4.20 -1.48 -14.06
N ASN A 99 -3.40 -1.43 -15.12
CA ASN A 99 -2.62 -0.25 -15.47
C ASN A 99 -3.45 0.80 -16.24
N GLY A 100 -3.14 2.07 -16.00
CA GLY A 100 -3.76 3.28 -16.55
C GLY A 100 -2.98 3.98 -17.66
N GLY A 101 -1.77 3.51 -17.97
CA GLY A 101 -0.84 4.23 -18.85
C GLY A 101 -0.45 5.58 -18.24
N ALA A 102 -0.74 6.68 -18.95
CA ALA A 102 -0.51 8.04 -18.45
C ALA A 102 -1.40 8.43 -17.26
N GLY A 103 -2.42 7.62 -16.94
CA GLY A 103 -3.34 7.83 -15.84
C GLY A 103 -4.80 7.86 -16.32
N VAL A 104 -5.70 7.47 -15.42
CA VAL A 104 -7.14 7.50 -15.62
C VAL A 104 -7.74 8.48 -14.63
N LEU A 105 -8.42 9.51 -15.15
CA LEU A 105 -9.14 10.48 -14.33
C LEU A 105 -10.40 9.85 -13.76
N PHE A 106 -10.59 9.91 -12.45
CA PHE A 106 -11.82 9.62 -11.73
C PHE A 106 -12.40 10.96 -11.22
N PRO A 107 -13.42 11.52 -11.89
CA PRO A 107 -14.14 12.69 -11.37
C PRO A 107 -14.62 12.53 -9.93
N ALA A 108 -14.89 13.65 -9.27
CA ALA A 108 -15.41 13.66 -7.90
C ALA A 108 -16.72 12.86 -7.79
N GLY A 109 -16.79 11.98 -6.79
CA GLY A 109 -17.95 11.12 -6.57
C GLY A 109 -17.54 9.75 -6.04
N THR A 110 -18.52 8.86 -5.92
CA THR A 110 -18.31 7.51 -5.39
C THR A 110 -18.36 6.50 -6.53
N TYR A 111 -17.35 5.64 -6.59
CA TYR A 111 -17.25 4.50 -7.50
C TYR A 111 -17.47 3.24 -6.69
N THR A 112 -18.46 2.44 -7.08
CA THR A 112 -18.84 1.21 -6.39
C THR A 112 -18.79 0.05 -7.37
N SER A 113 -18.20 -1.06 -6.95
CA SER A 113 -18.24 -2.30 -7.72
C SER A 113 -19.68 -2.79 -7.90
N THR A 114 -19.90 -3.56 -8.95
CA THR A 114 -21.13 -4.27 -9.25
C THR A 114 -20.85 -5.76 -9.31
N ALA A 115 -21.89 -6.60 -9.29
CA ALA A 115 -21.73 -8.04 -9.51
C ALA A 115 -20.96 -8.35 -10.81
N ALA A 116 -21.25 -7.62 -11.89
CA ALA A 116 -20.54 -7.77 -13.16
C ALA A 116 -19.06 -7.35 -13.07
N SER A 117 -18.75 -6.23 -12.41
CA SER A 117 -17.35 -5.80 -12.27
C SER A 117 -16.55 -6.73 -11.37
N ASN A 118 -17.16 -7.30 -10.33
CA ASN A 118 -16.50 -8.27 -9.45
C ASN A 118 -16.26 -9.60 -10.15
N LEU A 119 -17.22 -10.07 -10.96
CA LEU A 119 -17.02 -11.24 -11.80
C LEU A 119 -15.91 -11.00 -12.83
N SER A 120 -15.90 -9.84 -13.49
CA SER A 120 -14.83 -9.46 -14.40
C SER A 120 -13.48 -9.38 -13.68
N LEU A 121 -13.44 -8.82 -12.46
CA LEU A 121 -12.23 -8.75 -11.64
C LEU A 121 -11.73 -10.15 -11.26
N ALA A 122 -12.60 -11.04 -10.79
CA ALA A 122 -12.27 -12.42 -10.47
C ALA A 122 -11.70 -13.16 -11.68
N SER A 123 -12.25 -12.92 -12.88
CA SER A 123 -11.77 -13.54 -14.12
C SER A 123 -10.37 -13.09 -14.56
N ARG A 124 -9.85 -11.97 -14.01
CA ARG A 124 -8.48 -11.48 -14.30
C ARG A 124 -7.41 -12.27 -13.55
N PHE A 125 -7.77 -13.01 -12.51
CA PHE A 125 -6.87 -13.96 -11.85
C PHE A 125 -6.89 -15.28 -12.66
N SER A 126 -5.79 -15.59 -13.34
CA SER A 126 -5.73 -16.63 -14.38
C SER A 126 -5.95 -18.06 -13.85
N GLY A 127 -6.65 -18.87 -14.65
CA GLY A 127 -6.62 -20.35 -14.60
C GLY A 127 -7.96 -20.95 -14.21
N GLU A 128 -8.40 -20.70 -12.99
CA GLU A 128 -9.74 -20.95 -12.51
C GLU A 128 -10.00 -19.83 -11.50
N SER A 129 -11.09 -19.10 -11.66
CA SER A 129 -11.55 -18.07 -10.74
C SER A 129 -11.63 -18.55 -9.26
N VAL A 130 -11.50 -19.87 -9.04
CA VAL A 130 -11.26 -20.57 -7.76
C VAL A 130 -10.26 -19.86 -6.85
N ALA A 131 -9.15 -19.32 -7.36
CA ALA A 131 -8.19 -18.65 -6.48
C ALA A 131 -8.74 -17.34 -5.88
N ALA A 132 -9.48 -16.55 -6.66
CA ALA A 132 -10.18 -15.37 -6.17
C ALA A 132 -11.31 -15.75 -5.18
N PHE A 133 -11.98 -16.89 -5.43
CA PHE A 133 -13.01 -17.44 -4.55
C PHE A 133 -12.45 -18.05 -3.24
N ALA A 134 -11.24 -18.60 -3.27
CA ALA A 134 -10.60 -19.29 -2.15
C ALA A 134 -9.69 -18.38 -1.31
N ALA A 135 -9.49 -17.12 -1.72
CA ALA A 135 -8.71 -16.16 -0.95
C ALA A 135 -9.33 -15.92 0.43
N SER A 136 -8.48 -15.81 1.45
CA SER A 136 -8.92 -15.51 2.82
C SER A 136 -9.17 -14.02 3.02
N SER A 137 -8.49 -13.16 2.25
CA SER A 137 -8.78 -11.74 2.18
C SER A 137 -8.31 -11.09 0.89
N VAL A 138 -8.80 -9.87 0.64
CA VAL A 138 -8.49 -9.05 -0.53
C VAL A 138 -8.17 -7.62 -0.11
N ARG A 139 -7.19 -6.99 -0.77
CA ARG A 139 -6.91 -5.55 -0.63
C ARG A 139 -6.83 -4.86 -1.98
N PHE A 140 -7.33 -3.63 -2.02
CA PHE A 140 -7.21 -2.72 -3.15
C PHE A 140 -6.18 -1.64 -2.83
N ASP A 141 -5.18 -1.48 -3.69
CA ASP A 141 -4.21 -0.41 -3.63
C ASP A 141 -4.37 0.50 -4.87
N TYR A 142 -4.38 1.81 -4.65
CA TYR A 142 -4.57 2.84 -5.67
C TYR A 142 -3.24 3.52 -5.93
N GLY A 143 -2.74 3.39 -7.15
CA GLY A 143 -1.46 3.96 -7.56
C GLY A 143 -1.63 5.39 -8.07
N TYR A 144 -0.84 6.31 -7.52
CA TYR A 144 -0.83 7.72 -7.86
C TYR A 144 0.39 8.04 -8.72
N ASN A 145 0.22 9.01 -9.62
CA ASN A 145 1.35 9.67 -10.28
C ASN A 145 1.93 10.76 -9.37
N ALA A 146 3.19 11.09 -9.61
CA ALA A 146 3.81 12.29 -9.05
C ALA A 146 3.04 13.56 -9.48
N VAL A 147 2.86 14.50 -8.56
CA VAL A 147 2.19 15.80 -8.81
C VAL A 147 2.93 16.90 -8.07
N GLY A 148 3.56 17.83 -8.81
CA GLY A 148 4.37 18.90 -8.20
C GLY A 148 5.56 18.32 -7.42
N ASP A 149 5.66 18.68 -6.15
CA ASP A 149 6.68 18.19 -5.19
C ASP A 149 6.30 16.84 -4.53
N GLN A 150 5.26 16.15 -5.02
CA GLN A 150 4.80 14.85 -4.52
C GLN A 150 5.22 13.74 -5.48
N GLU A 151 5.64 12.59 -4.94
CA GLU A 151 6.06 11.42 -5.70
C GLU A 151 4.92 10.47 -6.06
N SER A 152 5.22 9.51 -6.93
CA SER A 152 4.33 8.38 -7.18
C SER A 152 4.34 7.38 -6.00
N GLY A 153 3.22 6.73 -5.75
CA GLY A 153 3.09 5.81 -4.63
C GLY A 153 1.73 5.13 -4.55
N TRP A 154 1.57 4.25 -3.56
CA TRP A 154 0.34 3.51 -3.31
C TRP A 154 -0.41 4.08 -2.11
N VAL A 155 -1.73 4.18 -2.27
CA VAL A 155 -2.67 4.40 -1.18
C VAL A 155 -3.53 3.15 -1.07
N SER A 156 -3.59 2.54 0.10
CA SER A 156 -4.32 1.31 0.33
C SER A 156 -5.70 1.55 0.92
N ALA A 157 -6.66 0.74 0.48
CA ALA A 157 -7.88 0.48 1.22
C ALA A 157 -7.61 -0.47 2.40
N ASP A 158 -8.53 -0.50 3.34
CA ASP A 158 -8.56 -1.51 4.40
C ASP A 158 -8.76 -2.92 3.80
N CYS A 159 -8.31 -3.92 4.56
CA CYS A 159 -8.45 -5.32 4.19
C CYS A 159 -9.92 -5.77 4.21
N ILE A 160 -10.29 -6.59 3.23
CA ILE A 160 -11.61 -7.24 3.15
C ILE A 160 -11.42 -8.71 3.53
N GLU A 161 -12.02 -9.16 4.63
CA GLU A 161 -11.86 -10.53 5.18
C GLU A 161 -12.62 -11.61 4.36
N SER A 162 -12.51 -11.58 3.03
CA SER A 162 -12.93 -12.67 2.15
C SER A 162 -12.34 -12.50 0.77
N GLY A 163 -12.28 -13.60 0.02
CA GLY A 163 -12.21 -13.57 -1.43
C GLY A 163 -13.42 -12.91 -2.09
N ILE A 164 -13.36 -12.82 -3.42
CA ILE A 164 -14.51 -12.43 -4.25
C ILE A 164 -15.42 -13.66 -4.34
N GLY A 165 -16.74 -13.57 -4.13
CA GLY A 165 -17.61 -14.76 -4.13
C GLY A 165 -19.11 -14.50 -4.26
N ASN A 166 -19.87 -15.57 -4.49
CA ASN A 166 -21.34 -15.55 -4.44
C ASN A 166 -21.78 -15.86 -3.01
N PHE A 167 -22.30 -14.85 -2.32
CA PHE A 167 -22.65 -14.93 -0.89
C PHE A 167 -24.15 -15.13 -0.63
N ASP A 168 -24.96 -15.39 -1.66
CA ASP A 168 -26.35 -15.84 -1.46
C ASP A 168 -26.44 -17.27 -0.91
N PRO A 169 -25.66 -18.25 -1.40
CA PRO A 169 -25.57 -19.57 -0.78
C PRO A 169 -24.65 -19.57 0.45
N ASN A 170 -24.91 -20.49 1.39
CA ASN A 170 -24.05 -20.80 2.53
C ASN A 170 -23.60 -22.27 2.44
N PRO A 171 -22.31 -22.57 2.19
CA PRO A 171 -21.17 -21.65 2.05
C PRO A 171 -21.14 -20.89 0.72
N PRO A 172 -20.35 -19.80 0.61
CA PRO A 172 -20.21 -19.04 -0.63
C PRO A 172 -19.64 -19.89 -1.77
N GLU A 173 -20.19 -19.72 -2.97
CA GLU A 173 -19.78 -20.46 -4.17
C GLU A 173 -19.06 -19.55 -5.18
N VAL A 174 -18.45 -20.20 -6.17
CA VAL A 174 -17.91 -19.55 -7.38
C VAL A 174 -19.03 -18.73 -8.04
N CYS A 175 -18.81 -17.44 -8.28
CA CYS A 175 -19.74 -16.63 -9.04
C CYS A 175 -19.82 -17.09 -10.50
N THR A 176 -21.04 -17.23 -11.00
CA THR A 176 -21.34 -17.36 -12.44
C THR A 176 -22.06 -16.12 -12.95
N ASN A 177 -22.27 -16.04 -14.28
CA ASN A 177 -23.10 -14.98 -14.87
C ASN A 177 -24.48 -14.96 -14.19
N ASP A 178 -25.01 -13.76 -13.93
CA ASP A 178 -26.31 -13.51 -13.29
C ASP A 178 -26.43 -13.82 -11.78
N GLN A 179 -25.31 -14.16 -11.11
CA GLN A 179 -25.28 -14.33 -9.65
C GLN A 179 -24.74 -13.08 -8.91
N PRO A 180 -25.11 -12.87 -7.63
CA PRO A 180 -24.58 -11.75 -6.86
C PRO A 180 -23.12 -12.02 -6.47
N CYS A 181 -22.21 -11.46 -7.28
CA CYS A 181 -20.78 -11.54 -7.03
C CYS A 181 -20.25 -10.36 -6.22
N GLY A 182 -19.52 -10.62 -5.16
CA GLY A 182 -19.17 -9.59 -4.19
C GLY A 182 -18.09 -9.98 -3.20
N PHE A 183 -18.17 -9.37 -2.03
CA PHE A 183 -17.33 -9.60 -0.86
C PHE A 183 -18.23 -9.91 0.35
N ASN A 184 -17.66 -10.42 1.45
CA ASN A 184 -18.42 -10.68 2.67
C ASN A 184 -18.75 -9.41 3.47
N SER A 185 -18.00 -8.34 3.22
CA SER A 185 -18.04 -7.09 3.95
C SER A 185 -17.95 -5.91 2.98
N LEU A 186 -18.60 -4.82 3.37
CA LEU A 186 -18.52 -3.56 2.66
C LEU A 186 -17.20 -2.88 2.99
N GLN A 187 -16.49 -2.46 1.95
CA GLN A 187 -15.29 -1.66 2.06
C GLN A 187 -15.53 -0.33 1.34
N ILE A 188 -15.36 0.78 2.06
CA ILE A 188 -15.40 2.13 1.49
C ILE A 188 -14.13 2.87 1.90
N VAL A 189 -13.36 3.35 0.93
CA VAL A 189 -12.18 4.20 1.19
C VAL A 189 -12.37 5.59 0.60
N ALA A 190 -12.02 6.62 1.38
CA ALA A 190 -11.91 7.98 0.86
C ALA A 190 -10.49 8.19 0.31
N LEU A 191 -10.38 8.46 -0.98
CA LEU A 191 -9.09 8.68 -1.62
C LEU A 191 -8.60 10.11 -1.39
N PRO A 192 -7.30 10.29 -1.08
CA PRO A 192 -6.69 11.62 -1.00
C PRO A 192 -6.53 12.25 -2.39
N GLU A 193 -6.30 13.56 -2.43
CA GLU A 193 -6.01 14.26 -3.70
C GLU A 193 -4.66 13.84 -4.31
N SER A 194 -3.70 13.49 -3.47
CA SER A 194 -2.38 12.99 -3.88
C SER A 194 -1.86 11.93 -2.91
N PHE A 195 -0.89 11.15 -3.39
CA PHE A 195 -0.03 10.39 -2.51
C PHE A 195 0.86 11.35 -1.71
N VAL A 196 1.10 11.02 -0.44
CA VAL A 196 2.12 11.64 0.41
C VAL A 196 2.79 10.52 1.22
N PRO A 197 4.12 10.40 1.24
CA PRO A 197 4.78 9.34 1.99
C PRO A 197 4.76 9.64 3.49
N ALA A 198 4.41 8.63 4.29
CA ALA A 198 4.41 8.73 5.74
C ALA A 198 5.66 8.11 6.38
N ILE A 199 5.94 8.53 7.61
CA ILE A 199 6.87 7.90 8.54
C ILE A 199 6.11 7.52 9.80
N PHE A 200 6.25 6.29 10.25
CA PHE A 200 5.72 5.84 11.55
C PHE A 200 6.84 5.30 12.45
N VAL A 201 6.52 5.17 13.74
CA VAL A 201 7.39 4.50 14.72
C VAL A 201 6.80 3.13 15.01
N THR A 202 7.60 2.08 14.98
CA THR A 202 7.11 0.73 15.27
C THR A 202 6.49 0.63 16.67
N GLU A 203 5.47 -0.18 16.84
CA GLU A 203 4.98 -0.58 18.17
C GLU A 203 5.95 -1.60 18.80
N SER A 204 6.48 -2.52 17.99
CA SER A 204 7.49 -3.47 18.44
C SER A 204 8.82 -2.78 18.75
N GLN A 205 9.58 -3.39 19.67
CA GLN A 205 10.97 -3.05 19.95
C GLN A 205 11.89 -4.20 19.54
N PHE A 206 13.13 -3.85 19.18
CA PHE A 206 14.11 -4.74 18.59
C PHE A 206 15.49 -4.49 19.18
N THR A 207 16.27 -5.55 19.35
CA THR A 207 17.71 -5.39 19.60
C THR A 207 18.41 -4.78 18.38
N GLY A 208 19.67 -4.36 18.55
CA GLY A 208 20.52 -3.87 17.46
C GLY A 208 20.84 -4.91 16.38
N ASN A 209 20.53 -6.20 16.61
CA ASN A 209 20.68 -7.27 15.62
C ASN A 209 19.38 -7.45 14.82
N LEU A 210 19.06 -6.47 13.98
CA LEU A 210 17.83 -6.45 13.19
C LEU A 210 17.73 -7.62 12.19
N GLN A 211 18.88 -8.16 11.76
CA GLN A 211 18.94 -9.40 10.99
C GLN A 211 18.35 -10.58 11.76
N ALA A 212 18.82 -10.83 12.99
CA ALA A 212 18.37 -11.95 13.80
C ALA A 212 16.89 -11.80 14.22
N GLU A 213 16.45 -10.58 14.51
CA GLU A 213 15.05 -10.26 14.82
C GLU A 213 14.12 -10.62 13.64
N ALA A 214 14.50 -10.23 12.41
CA ALA A 214 13.76 -10.55 11.20
C ALA A 214 13.76 -12.05 10.89
N SER A 215 14.93 -12.71 10.97
CA SER A 215 15.05 -14.17 10.81
C SER A 215 14.25 -14.95 11.85
N THR A 216 14.07 -14.42 13.06
CA THR A 216 13.22 -15.06 14.08
C THR A 216 11.75 -15.02 13.66
N ARG A 217 11.28 -13.89 13.11
CA ARG A 217 9.89 -13.72 12.66
C ARG A 217 9.60 -14.46 11.34
N ASN A 218 10.60 -14.56 10.45
CA ASN A 218 10.52 -15.32 9.22
C ASN A 218 11.79 -16.17 9.00
N PRO A 219 11.81 -17.41 9.53
CA PRO A 219 12.97 -18.31 9.40
C PRO A 219 13.31 -18.71 7.97
N SER A 220 12.38 -18.52 7.02
CA SER A 220 12.60 -18.81 5.61
C SER A 220 13.20 -17.63 4.83
N GLY A 221 13.21 -16.43 5.43
CA GLY A 221 13.74 -15.22 4.81
C GLY A 221 15.26 -15.12 4.91
N THR A 222 15.88 -14.55 3.88
CA THR A 222 17.30 -14.21 3.86
C THR A 222 17.46 -12.72 4.13
N PHE A 223 17.92 -12.38 5.33
CA PHE A 223 18.09 -11.00 5.78
C PHE A 223 19.56 -10.66 6.04
N ASN A 224 19.91 -9.40 5.80
CA ASN A 224 21.03 -8.73 6.46
C ASN A 224 20.47 -7.71 7.45
N GLY A 225 21.31 -6.90 8.10
CA GLY A 225 20.83 -5.92 9.07
C GLY A 225 19.82 -4.91 8.50
N LEU A 226 20.03 -4.45 7.27
CA LEU A 226 19.16 -3.46 6.61
C LEU A 226 17.87 -4.09 6.06
N THR A 227 17.97 -5.18 5.31
CA THR A 227 16.76 -5.87 4.79
C THR A 227 15.95 -6.51 5.91
N GLY A 228 16.60 -6.88 7.02
CA GLY A 228 15.93 -7.26 8.27
C GLY A 228 15.14 -6.10 8.85
N ALA A 229 15.75 -4.91 8.99
CA ALA A 229 15.07 -3.71 9.46
C ALA A 229 13.83 -3.35 8.61
N ASP A 230 13.95 -3.44 7.28
CA ASP A 230 12.82 -3.22 6.35
C ASP A 230 11.70 -4.23 6.56
N TYR A 231 12.04 -5.52 6.72
CA TYR A 231 11.05 -6.56 6.99
C TYR A 231 10.33 -6.33 8.32
N LEU A 232 11.04 -5.88 9.35
CA LEU A 232 10.45 -5.53 10.65
C LEU A 232 9.48 -4.35 10.50
N CYS A 233 9.82 -3.33 9.71
CA CYS A 233 8.91 -2.24 9.38
C CYS A 233 7.66 -2.72 8.62
N GLN A 234 7.82 -3.61 7.65
CA GLN A 234 6.72 -4.10 6.82
C GLN A 234 5.73 -4.99 7.58
N THR A 235 6.14 -5.55 8.72
CA THR A 235 5.36 -6.51 9.52
C THR A 235 4.97 -5.98 10.90
N ASP A 236 5.30 -4.73 11.22
CA ASP A 236 4.93 -4.14 12.50
C ASP A 236 3.42 -3.84 12.59
N SER A 237 2.85 -4.03 13.77
CA SER A 237 1.42 -3.83 14.03
C SER A 237 0.99 -2.36 13.94
N ASN A 238 1.90 -1.41 14.08
CA ASN A 238 1.61 0.02 13.94
C ASN A 238 1.69 0.53 12.49
N LEU A 239 1.85 -0.37 11.51
CA LEU A 239 1.86 -0.01 10.10
C LEU A 239 0.53 0.68 9.71
N PRO A 240 0.56 1.91 9.16
CA PRO A 240 -0.66 2.64 8.83
C PRO A 240 -1.46 1.97 7.71
N SER A 241 -2.77 1.79 7.91
CA SER A 241 -3.63 1.08 6.93
C SER A 241 -3.56 1.69 5.53
N ARG A 242 -3.48 3.03 5.43
CA ARG A 242 -3.35 3.78 4.17
C ARG A 242 -2.08 3.44 3.38
N GLY A 243 -1.05 2.88 4.00
CA GLY A 243 0.18 2.45 3.33
C GLY A 243 0.43 0.94 3.38
N ALA A 244 -0.57 0.13 3.70
CA ALA A 244 -0.43 -1.34 3.83
C ALA A 244 0.07 -2.04 2.56
N GLY A 245 -0.17 -1.47 1.38
CA GLY A 245 0.34 -1.93 0.09
C GLY A 245 1.64 -1.28 -0.36
N SER A 246 2.16 -0.31 0.38
CA SER A 246 3.48 0.24 0.09
C SER A 246 4.59 -0.68 0.61
N LEU A 247 5.77 -0.50 0.03
CA LEU A 247 7.01 -0.94 0.67
C LEU A 247 7.37 0.04 1.78
N TRP A 248 7.95 -0.47 2.86
CA TRP A 248 8.43 0.30 3.98
C TRP A 248 9.90 0.00 4.24
N ARG A 249 10.70 1.05 4.41
CA ARG A 249 12.11 0.93 4.78
C ARG A 249 12.37 1.51 6.15
N ALA A 250 13.28 0.91 6.91
CA ALA A 250 13.71 1.49 8.16
C ALA A 250 14.56 2.75 7.91
N LEU A 251 14.30 3.85 8.61
CA LEU A 251 15.16 5.04 8.62
C LEU A 251 16.33 4.81 9.57
N VAL A 252 17.27 4.00 9.10
CA VAL A 252 18.57 3.77 9.72
C VAL A 252 19.69 4.13 8.75
N TYR A 253 20.87 4.49 9.28
CA TYR A 253 22.01 4.89 8.49
C TYR A 253 22.34 3.89 7.37
N ASN A 254 22.59 4.41 6.16
CA ASN A 254 22.86 3.67 4.93
C ASN A 254 21.72 2.80 4.36
N ASN A 255 20.47 2.98 4.80
CA ASN A 255 19.34 2.23 4.25
C ASN A 255 18.61 2.91 3.08
N SER A 256 19.05 4.11 2.66
CA SER A 256 18.46 4.87 1.56
C SER A 256 16.92 4.91 1.62
N SER A 257 16.41 5.42 2.75
CA SER A 257 15.00 5.30 3.12
C SER A 257 14.13 6.48 2.65
N THR A 258 14.75 7.62 2.33
CA THR A 258 14.08 8.82 1.84
C THR A 258 14.60 9.29 0.48
N THR A 259 13.79 10.06 -0.24
CA THR A 259 14.14 10.66 -1.53
C THR A 259 14.31 12.17 -1.38
N THR A 260 15.40 12.71 -1.94
CA THR A 260 15.70 14.15 -1.91
C THR A 260 14.56 14.99 -2.48
N ASN A 261 14.27 16.11 -1.84
CA ASN A 261 13.21 17.06 -2.18
C ASN A 261 11.78 16.56 -1.98
N ILE A 262 11.57 15.45 -1.26
CA ILE A 262 10.23 14.93 -0.96
C ILE A 262 9.79 15.29 0.45
N ASN A 263 8.53 15.70 0.59
CA ASN A 263 7.90 15.97 1.87
C ASN A 263 7.41 14.68 2.53
N TYR A 264 7.86 14.41 3.75
CA TYR A 264 7.45 13.26 4.55
C TYR A 264 6.52 13.69 5.68
N TYR A 265 5.47 12.90 5.91
CA TYR A 265 4.42 13.20 6.86
C TYR A 265 4.40 12.18 7.98
N ARG A 266 3.81 12.52 9.13
CA ARG A 266 3.51 11.53 10.16
C ARG A 266 2.49 10.50 9.64
N SER A 267 2.37 9.37 10.32
CA SER A 267 1.35 8.33 10.05
C SER A 267 -0.11 8.81 10.07
N ASP A 268 -0.37 10.04 10.52
CA ASP A 268 -1.67 10.73 10.36
C ASP A 268 -1.90 11.26 8.94
N TYR A 269 -0.89 11.23 8.07
CA TYR A 269 -0.87 11.74 6.71
C TYR A 269 -1.21 13.24 6.56
N ASN A 270 -1.08 14.01 7.64
CA ASN A 270 -1.44 15.42 7.71
C ASN A 270 -0.30 16.29 8.27
N THR A 271 0.44 15.78 9.26
CA THR A 271 1.51 16.53 9.91
C THR A 271 2.80 16.40 9.13
N LEU A 272 3.25 17.50 8.50
CA LEU A 272 4.54 17.55 7.81
C LEU A 272 5.69 17.41 8.82
N ILE A 273 6.54 16.39 8.63
CA ILE A 273 7.73 16.13 9.45
C ILE A 273 8.90 16.94 8.91
N ALA A 274 9.25 16.73 7.64
CA ALA A 274 10.36 17.40 6.99
C ALA A 274 10.29 17.26 5.47
N LYS A 275 11.01 18.13 4.76
CA LYS A 275 11.41 17.91 3.36
C LYS A 275 12.78 17.24 3.38
N ALA A 276 12.89 16.05 2.82
CA ALA A 276 14.14 15.31 2.83
C ALA A 276 15.21 16.02 1.99
N THR A 277 16.41 16.13 2.54
CA THR A 277 17.60 16.70 1.88
C THR A 277 18.50 15.61 1.29
N GLY A 278 18.21 14.34 1.58
CA GLY A 278 18.93 13.18 1.09
C GLY A 278 18.22 11.87 1.43
N GLU A 279 19.03 10.82 1.61
CA GLU A 279 18.62 9.44 1.84
C GLU A 279 18.32 9.08 3.30
N ASN A 280 18.62 10.00 4.22
CA ASN A 280 18.44 9.88 5.67
C ASN A 280 17.59 11.03 6.24
N LEU A 281 16.50 11.34 5.56
CA LEU A 281 15.60 12.46 5.84
C LEU A 281 16.35 13.80 5.74
N THR A 282 16.65 14.45 6.86
CA THR A 282 17.38 15.73 6.91
C THR A 282 18.89 15.56 7.14
N PHE A 283 19.37 14.38 7.55
CA PHE A 283 20.80 14.16 7.84
C PHE A 283 21.64 14.08 6.56
N ILE A 284 22.50 15.08 6.37
CA ILE A 284 23.54 15.13 5.33
C ILE A 284 24.92 15.01 5.97
N SER A 285 25.89 14.46 5.23
CA SER A 285 27.23 14.05 5.71
C SER A 285 28.20 15.18 6.09
N SER A 286 27.71 16.38 6.37
CA SER A 286 28.51 17.53 6.79
C SER A 286 27.63 18.54 7.53
N GLU A 287 28.26 19.27 8.46
CA GLU A 287 27.68 20.24 9.41
C GLU A 287 26.39 20.92 8.95
N GLY A 288 25.36 20.90 9.80
CA GLY A 288 24.07 21.55 9.53
C GLY A 288 23.07 21.38 10.67
N ASP A 289 21.98 22.12 10.60
CA ASP A 289 20.79 21.87 11.43
C ASP A 289 19.98 20.74 10.80
N TYR A 290 19.94 19.60 11.49
CA TYR A 290 19.19 18.42 11.05
C TYR A 290 17.79 18.36 11.66
N SER A 291 17.32 19.44 12.30
CA SER A 291 16.00 19.49 12.91
C SER A 291 14.87 19.23 11.91
N LEU A 292 13.79 18.68 12.44
CA LEU A 292 12.52 18.46 11.77
C LEU A 292 11.60 19.65 11.99
N ILE A 293 10.62 19.82 11.11
CA ILE A 293 9.52 20.78 11.30
C ILE A 293 8.61 20.29 12.44
N ASN A 294 8.32 19.00 12.47
CA ASN A 294 7.59 18.33 13.55
C ASN A 294 8.25 16.99 13.89
N SER A 295 8.09 16.53 15.13
CA SER A 295 8.55 15.21 15.55
C SER A 295 7.85 14.07 14.78
N ILE A 296 8.53 12.94 14.65
CA ILE A 296 7.98 11.76 13.97
C ILE A 296 6.90 11.09 14.84
N GLY A 297 7.22 10.83 16.11
CA GLY A 297 6.32 10.29 17.11
C GLY A 297 5.57 11.35 17.91
N ILE A 298 4.54 10.89 18.60
CA ILE A 298 3.81 11.62 19.64
C ILE A 298 4.11 10.99 21.01
N ALA A 299 3.78 11.69 22.09
CA ALA A 299 4.02 11.19 23.44
C ALA A 299 3.32 9.82 23.67
N PRO A 300 3.96 8.89 24.42
CA PRO A 300 5.23 9.05 25.15
C PRO A 300 6.47 9.05 24.24
N ALA A 301 7.58 9.62 24.74
CA ALA A 301 8.85 9.60 24.03
C ALA A 301 9.36 8.15 23.89
N LEU A 302 9.59 7.72 22.66
CA LEU A 302 10.13 6.40 22.34
C LEU A 302 11.57 6.56 21.88
N VAL A 303 12.44 5.67 22.36
CA VAL A 303 13.83 5.59 21.90
C VAL A 303 13.88 4.70 20.66
N VAL A 304 14.59 5.14 19.63
CA VAL A 304 14.57 4.56 18.29
C VAL A 304 15.98 4.31 17.77
N TRP A 305 16.23 3.16 17.13
CA TRP A 305 17.48 2.93 16.42
C TRP A 305 17.55 3.80 15.16
N THR A 306 18.70 4.46 14.97
CA THR A 306 18.92 5.34 13.81
C THR A 306 20.30 5.11 13.22
N GLY A 307 21.35 4.98 14.04
CA GLY A 307 22.73 4.90 13.55
C GLY A 307 23.23 6.16 12.86
N LEU A 308 22.44 7.23 12.85
CA LEU A 308 22.75 8.50 12.21
C LEU A 308 23.82 9.22 13.03
N SER A 309 24.77 9.87 12.38
CA SER A 309 25.83 10.62 13.06
C SER A 309 26.49 11.59 12.10
N THR A 310 27.00 12.69 12.63
CA THR A 310 27.84 13.63 11.88
C THR A 310 29.31 13.23 11.90
N ASN A 311 29.75 12.43 12.88
CA ASN A 311 31.17 12.27 13.21
C ASN A 311 31.63 10.80 13.37
N SER A 312 30.72 9.86 13.60
CA SER A 312 31.06 8.45 13.82
C SER A 312 29.86 7.53 13.58
N VAL A 313 29.99 6.58 12.65
CA VAL A 313 28.94 5.60 12.35
C VAL A 313 28.96 4.48 13.38
N THR A 314 27.88 4.34 14.14
CA THR A 314 27.74 3.31 15.18
C THR A 314 26.38 2.64 15.02
N THR A 315 26.39 1.51 14.32
CA THR A 315 25.21 0.82 13.80
C THR A 315 25.12 -0.63 14.30
N CYS A 316 25.65 -0.96 15.48
CA CYS A 316 25.64 -2.36 15.96
C CYS A 316 26.21 -3.35 14.92
N GLN A 317 27.38 -3.02 14.37
CA GLN A 317 28.03 -3.76 13.27
C GLN A 317 27.14 -3.91 12.03
N GLY A 318 26.56 -2.82 11.54
CA GLY A 318 25.66 -2.87 10.38
C GLY A 318 24.34 -3.59 10.69
N TRP A 319 23.88 -3.49 11.93
CA TRP A 319 22.64 -4.03 12.48
C TRP A 319 22.61 -5.56 12.54
N THR A 320 23.77 -6.16 12.81
CA THR A 320 23.97 -7.62 12.86
C THR A 320 24.50 -8.12 14.20
N ASP A 321 24.73 -7.21 15.15
CA ASP A 321 25.26 -7.52 16.47
C ASP A 321 24.34 -7.02 17.59
N SER A 322 24.25 -7.79 18.65
CA SER A 322 23.49 -7.46 19.87
C SER A 322 24.37 -7.37 21.11
N THR A 323 25.69 -7.45 20.96
CA THR A 323 26.63 -7.55 22.09
C THR A 323 27.43 -6.26 22.33
N SER A 324 27.62 -5.43 21.31
CA SER A 324 28.35 -4.16 21.41
C SER A 324 27.57 -3.05 22.12
N SER A 325 28.28 -1.97 22.47
CA SER A 325 27.75 -0.75 23.11
C SER A 325 27.47 0.39 22.13
N ASP A 326 27.50 0.10 20.82
CA ASP A 326 27.75 1.11 19.79
C ASP A 326 26.58 1.20 18.79
N GLY A 327 25.36 1.28 19.30
CA GLY A 327 24.18 1.62 18.49
C GLY A 327 23.74 3.05 18.78
N LEU A 328 23.65 3.91 17.76
CA LEU A 328 23.08 5.25 17.96
C LEU A 328 21.55 5.23 17.90
N VAL A 329 20.97 5.97 18.84
CA VAL A 329 19.52 6.14 18.96
C VAL A 329 19.11 7.61 18.85
N GLY A 330 17.85 7.81 18.49
CA GLY A 330 17.13 9.08 18.59
C GLY A 330 15.93 9.01 19.55
N LEU A 331 15.18 10.11 19.63
CA LEU A 331 13.93 10.24 20.40
C LEU A 331 12.76 10.61 19.50
N SER A 332 11.71 9.78 19.48
CA SER A 332 10.57 9.92 18.58
C SER A 332 9.83 11.25 18.68
N THR A 333 9.79 11.85 19.87
CA THR A 333 9.09 13.11 20.15
C THR A 333 9.96 14.35 19.97
N ALA A 334 11.24 14.19 19.63
CA ALA A 334 12.11 15.33 19.35
C ALA A 334 11.88 15.83 17.92
N ALA A 335 11.90 17.15 17.76
CA ALA A 335 12.02 17.82 16.46
C ALA A 335 13.42 18.44 16.28
N THR A 336 14.21 18.56 17.34
CA THR A 336 15.64 18.90 17.27
C THR A 336 16.44 17.70 16.76
N THR A 337 17.74 17.87 16.49
CA THR A 337 18.68 16.80 16.11
C THR A 337 18.58 15.50 16.94
N ASP A 338 18.10 15.59 18.18
CA ASP A 338 17.84 14.44 19.05
C ASP A 338 16.84 13.44 18.47
N TRP A 339 16.06 13.81 17.44
CA TRP A 339 15.19 12.87 16.72
C TRP A 339 16.00 11.71 16.11
N GLY A 340 17.23 12.00 15.70
CA GLY A 340 18.14 11.10 15.01
C GLY A 340 19.35 10.69 15.84
N VAL A 341 19.86 11.55 16.74
CA VAL A 341 21.11 11.30 17.47
C VAL A 341 21.04 11.85 18.89
N VAL A 342 21.07 10.97 19.89
CA VAL A 342 21.18 11.35 21.31
C VAL A 342 22.47 10.80 21.93
N THR A 343 22.55 9.48 22.09
CA THR A 343 23.67 8.79 22.74
C THR A 343 23.80 7.37 22.19
N PRO A 344 25.00 6.78 22.20
CA PRO A 344 25.12 5.34 22.01
C PRO A 344 24.36 4.56 23.09
N MET A 345 23.76 3.44 22.70
CA MET A 345 23.07 2.47 23.54
C MET A 345 23.61 1.07 23.25
N SER A 346 23.53 0.19 24.25
CA SER A 346 23.88 -1.22 24.06
C SER A 346 22.98 -1.85 23.01
N CYS A 347 23.60 -2.52 22.04
CA CYS A 347 22.92 -3.24 20.97
C CYS A 347 22.08 -4.42 21.49
N GLY A 348 22.24 -4.84 22.74
CA GLY A 348 21.36 -5.81 23.40
C GLY A 348 20.06 -5.20 23.93
N SER A 349 19.93 -3.87 23.94
CA SER A 349 18.73 -3.17 24.40
C SER A 349 17.67 -3.16 23.31
N SER A 350 16.39 -3.30 23.69
CA SER A 350 15.28 -3.23 22.76
C SER A 350 14.88 -1.77 22.52
N GLN A 351 14.86 -1.33 21.25
CA GLN A 351 14.44 0.01 20.83
C GLN A 351 13.50 -0.06 19.62
N HIS A 352 12.78 1.02 19.34
CA HIS A 352 11.87 1.11 18.20
C HIS A 352 12.61 1.41 16.89
N LEU A 353 11.91 1.34 15.76
CA LEU A 353 12.38 1.80 14.46
C LEU A 353 11.49 2.92 13.92
N TYR A 354 12.08 3.84 13.18
CA TYR A 354 11.34 4.66 12.24
C TYR A 354 11.17 3.90 10.92
N CYS A 355 9.97 3.93 10.35
CA CYS A 355 9.64 3.22 9.13
C CYS A 355 9.05 4.18 8.11
N VAL A 356 9.68 4.26 6.94
CA VAL A 356 9.42 5.24 5.89
C VAL A 356 8.71 4.59 4.72
N GLN A 357 7.56 5.14 4.34
CA GLN A 357 6.80 4.70 3.19
C GLN A 357 7.55 5.03 1.91
N GLN A 358 7.80 4.01 1.10
CA GLN A 358 8.53 4.18 -0.15
C GLN A 358 7.61 4.69 -1.27
N THR A 359 8.20 5.52 -2.12
CA THR A 359 7.64 5.92 -3.41
C THR A 359 7.82 4.78 -4.42
N ASN A 360 7.01 4.77 -5.49
CA ASN A 360 7.05 3.68 -6.48
C ASN A 360 8.31 3.63 -7.32
#